data_AF-A0A537WGS0-F1
#
_entry.id   AF-A0A537WGS0-F1
#
_cell.length_a   1.000
_cell.length_b   1.000
_cell.length_c   1.000
_cell.angle_alpha   90.00
_cell.angle_beta   90.00
_cell.angle_gamma   90.00
#
_symmetry.space_group_name_H-M   'P 1'
#
loop_
_entity.id
_entity.type
_entity.pdbx_description
1 polymer ?
#
loop_
_entity_poly.entity_id
_entity_poly.type
_entity_poly.pdbx_seq_one_letter_code
_entity_poly.pdbx_strand_id
1 'polypeptide(L)'
;MLARMQSRFHDVRLRLENYVPRTAGGRLFWELFLFGFKEGWACLFGGTLLALLLLTKWLWPAGAPLARYDFLFLAALAIQAMLLLLRMETVRE
;
A
#
# COMPACT_ATOMS: atom_id res chain seq x y z
N MET A 1 -8.82 -10.94 24.81
CA MET A 1 -9.07 -11.61 23.51
C MET A 1 -10.22 -10.86 22.84
N LEU A 2 -10.08 -9.97 21.86
CA LEU A 2 -9.00 -9.48 21.00
C LEU A 2 -9.27 -7.97 20.82
N ALA A 3 -8.31 -7.10 21.15
CA ALA A 3 -8.42 -5.70 20.77
C ALA A 3 -8.37 -5.62 19.24
N ARG A 4 -9.52 -5.41 18.59
CA ARG A 4 -9.59 -5.16 17.15
C ARG A 4 -8.67 -3.98 16.86
N MET A 5 -7.54 -4.24 16.19
CA MET A 5 -6.75 -3.19 15.58
C MET A 5 -7.58 -2.60 14.43
N GLN A 6 -8.44 -1.63 14.75
CA GLN A 6 -9.07 -0.81 13.73
C GLN A 6 -7.98 0.05 13.09
N SER A 7 -7.63 -0.29 11.85
CA SER A 7 -6.90 0.62 10.96
C SER A 7 -7.69 1.94 10.87
N ARG A 8 -7.03 3.09 10.74
CA ARG A 8 -7.69 4.42 10.63
C ARG A 8 -8.68 4.52 9.47
N PHE A 9 -8.65 3.56 8.56
CA PHE A 9 -9.53 3.45 7.39
C PHE A 9 -10.73 2.52 7.60
N HIS A 10 -10.95 2.02 8.83
CA HIS A 10 -12.06 1.13 9.14
C HIS A 10 -13.42 1.76 8.82
N ASP A 11 -13.59 3.05 9.12
CA ASP A 11 -14.82 3.79 8.85
C ASP A 11 -15.08 3.97 7.34
N VAL A 12 -14.01 4.17 6.55
CA VAL A 12 -14.10 4.28 5.09
C VAL A 12 -14.48 2.93 4.49
N ARG A 13 -13.91 1.84 4.99
CA ARG A 13 -14.21 0.47 4.56
C ARG A 13 -15.66 0.11 4.85
N LEU A 14 -16.17 0.43 6.04
CA LEU A 14 -17.56 0.22 6.43
C LEU A 14 -18.53 1.04 5.58
N ARG A 15 -18.19 2.28 5.21
CA ARG A 15 -19.02 3.10 4.32
C ARG A 15 -19.10 2.52 2.91
N LEU A 16 -18.00 1.98 2.39
CA LEU A 16 -17.93 1.38 1.06
C LEU A 16 -18.63 0.02 0.98
N GLU A 17 -18.52 -0.82 2.01
CA GLU A 17 -19.14 -2.16 2.06
C GLU A 17 -20.66 -2.12 2.19
N ASN A 18 -21.22 -1.05 2.77
CA ASN A 18 -22.68 -0.88 2.89
C ASN A 18 -23.36 -0.45 1.59
N TYR A 19 -22.62 -0.14 0.52
CA TYR A 19 -23.21 0.21 -0.76
C TYR A 19 -23.57 -1.03 -1.57
N VAL A 20 -24.88 -1.27 -1.75
CA VAL A 20 -25.41 -2.41 -2.52
C VAL A 20 -26.01 -1.92 -3.83
N PRO A 21 -25.33 -2.08 -4.98
CA PRO A 21 -25.88 -1.72 -6.28
C PRO A 21 -27.05 -2.63 -6.68
N ARG A 22 -28.10 -2.03 -7.27
CA ARG A 22 -29.37 -2.71 -7.61
C ARG A 22 -29.34 -3.49 -8.94
N THR A 23 -28.35 -3.26 -9.81
CA THR A 23 -28.22 -3.92 -11.12
C THR A 23 -27.05 -4.92 -11.13
N ALA A 24 -27.19 -6.02 -11.88
CA ALA A 24 -26.17 -7.08 -11.95
C ALA A 24 -24.81 -6.57 -12.49
N GLY A 25 -24.83 -5.73 -13.53
CA GLY A 25 -23.61 -5.12 -14.09
C GLY A 25 -22.95 -4.12 -13.12
N GLY A 26 -23.77 -3.34 -12.41
CA GLY A 26 -23.28 -2.41 -11.38
C GLY A 26 -22.63 -3.14 -10.20
N ARG A 27 -23.16 -4.33 -9.84
CA ARG A 27 -22.59 -5.18 -8.79
C ARG A 27 -21.21 -5.70 -9.16
N LEU A 28 -21.04 -6.27 -10.36
CA LEU A 28 -19.74 -6.78 -10.79
C LEU A 28 -18.67 -5.70 -10.81
N PHE A 29 -18.98 -4.52 -11.37
CA PHE A 29 -18.04 -3.40 -11.39
C PHE A 29 -17.67 -2.93 -9.97
N TRP A 30 -18.66 -2.85 -9.08
CA TRP A 30 -18.45 -2.44 -7.69
C TRP A 30 -17.59 -3.44 -6.90
N GLU A 31 -17.85 -4.73 -7.06
CA GLU A 31 -17.07 -5.81 -6.44
C GLU A 31 -15.62 -5.83 -6.95
N LEU A 32 -15.42 -5.69 -8.27
CA LEU A 32 -14.08 -5.58 -8.86
C LEU A 32 -13.33 -4.34 -8.37
N PHE A 33 -14.02 -3.19 -8.27
CA PHE A 33 -13.44 -1.96 -7.74
C PHE A 33 -13.02 -2.12 -6.28
N LEU A 34 -13.90 -2.66 -5.42
CA LEU A 34 -13.58 -2.91 -4.01
C LEU A 34 -12.46 -3.93 -3.83
N PHE A 35 -12.42 -4.95 -4.67
CA PHE A 35 -11.33 -5.93 -4.70
C PHE A 35 -10.01 -5.27 -5.09
N GLY A 36 -9.97 -4.55 -6.22
CA GLY A 36 -8.78 -3.85 -6.68
C GLY A 36 -8.30 -2.79 -5.69
N PHE A 37 -9.22 -2.10 -5.01
CA PHE A 37 -8.89 -1.21 -3.91
C PHE A 37 -8.19 -1.99 -2.80
N LYS A 38 -8.77 -3.10 -2.31
CA LYS A 38 -8.16 -3.91 -1.24
C LYS A 38 -6.76 -4.44 -1.63
N GLU A 39 -6.57 -4.92 -2.86
CA GLU A 39 -5.27 -5.39 -3.37
C GLU A 39 -4.25 -4.26 -3.52
N GLY A 40 -4.70 -3.10 -4.02
CA GLY A 40 -3.86 -1.91 -4.14
C GLY A 40 -3.29 -1.48 -2.78
N TRP A 41 -4.10 -1.57 -1.72
CA TRP A 41 -3.65 -1.32 -0.35
C TRP A 41 -2.64 -2.37 0.15
N ALA A 42 -2.80 -3.63 -0.24
CA ALA A 42 -1.86 -4.69 0.11
C ALA A 42 -0.52 -4.56 -0.64
N CYS A 43 -0.53 -4.01 -1.86
CA CYS A 43 0.68 -3.93 -2.68
C CYS A 43 1.51 -2.67 -2.47
N LEU A 44 1.11 -1.74 -1.58
CA LEU A 44 1.78 -0.43 -1.43
C LEU A 44 3.28 -0.53 -1.19
N PHE A 45 3.74 -1.45 -0.33
CA PHE A 45 5.17 -1.68 -0.13
C PHE A 45 5.87 -2.04 -1.45
N GLY A 46 5.42 -3.11 -2.11
CA GLY A 46 6.02 -3.61 -3.35
C GLY A 46 5.91 -2.63 -4.51
N GLY A 47 4.77 -1.96 -4.65
CA GLY A 47 4.51 -0.95 -5.67
C GLY A 47 5.39 0.28 -5.51
N THR A 48 5.53 0.80 -4.29
CA THR A 48 6.43 1.93 -4.01
C THR A 48 7.90 1.54 -4.23
N LEU A 49 8.32 0.35 -3.78
CA LEU A 49 9.69 -0.12 -3.99
C LEU A 49 10.00 -0.33 -5.48
N LEU A 50 9.06 -0.89 -6.25
CA LEU A 50 9.19 -1.03 -7.70
C LEU A 50 9.27 0.33 -8.40
N ALA A 51 8.43 1.29 -8.01
CA ALA A 51 8.49 2.65 -8.54
C ALA A 51 9.87 3.29 -8.29
N LEU A 52 10.44 3.12 -7.08
CA LEU A 52 11.79 3.56 -6.77
C LEU A 52 12.86 2.83 -7.59
N LEU A 53 12.71 1.52 -7.79
CA LEU A 53 13.64 0.74 -8.61
C LEU A 53 13.67 1.26 -10.06
N LEU A 54 12.49 1.56 -10.62
CA LEU A 54 12.37 2.15 -11.94
C LEU A 54 12.96 3.57 -11.96
N LEU A 55 12.62 4.42 -11.00
CA LEU A 55 13.11 5.80 -10.92
C LEU A 55 14.64 5.85 -10.83
N THR A 56 15.22 5.02 -9.97
CA THR A 56 16.68 4.89 -9.78
C THR A 56 17.35 4.13 -10.93
N LYS A 57 16.61 3.46 -11.82
CA LYS A 57 17.19 2.97 -13.07
C LYS A 57 17.50 4.11 -14.04
N TRP A 58 16.61 5.10 -14.13
CA TRP A 58 16.71 6.17 -15.14
C TRP A 58 17.40 7.43 -14.61
N LEU A 59 17.27 7.74 -13.32
CA LEU A 59 17.70 9.03 -12.76
C LEU A 59 18.91 8.93 -11.82
N TRP A 60 19.55 7.76 -11.68
CA TRP A 60 20.66 7.61 -10.73
C TRP A 60 21.94 8.28 -11.20
N PRO A 61 22.52 9.21 -10.42
CA PRO A 61 23.72 9.94 -10.82
C PRO A 61 24.98 9.06 -10.74
N ALA A 62 25.86 9.18 -11.74
CA ALA A 62 27.08 8.37 -11.85
C ALA A 62 28.12 8.67 -10.75
N GLY A 63 28.06 9.86 -10.12
CA GLY A 63 28.96 10.28 -9.03
C GLY A 63 28.30 10.26 -7.65
N ALA A 64 27.22 9.50 -7.46
CA ALA A 64 26.52 9.45 -6.18
C ALA A 64 27.48 8.99 -5.07
N PRO A 65 27.54 9.67 -3.91
CA PRO A 65 28.36 9.23 -2.77
C PRO A 65 27.82 7.96 -2.11
N LEU A 66 26.56 7.60 -2.39
CA LEU A 66 25.90 6.41 -1.89
C LEU A 66 25.67 5.41 -3.03
N ALA A 67 25.92 4.13 -2.80
CA ALA A 67 25.59 3.09 -3.76
C ALA A 67 24.07 3.00 -3.97
N ARG A 68 23.65 2.74 -5.21
CA ARG A 68 22.23 2.64 -5.58
C ARG A 68 21.45 1.67 -4.71
N TYR A 69 22.03 0.50 -4.44
CA TYR A 69 21.36 -0.55 -3.67
C TYR A 69 21.27 -0.20 -2.18
N ASP A 70 22.26 0.49 -1.61
CA ASP A 70 22.22 0.97 -0.23
C ASP A 70 21.13 2.04 -0.04
N PHE A 71 20.98 2.94 -1.02
CA PHE A 71 19.86 3.88 -1.04
C PHE A 71 18.51 3.16 -1.07
N LEU A 72 18.35 2.19 -1.96
CA LEU A 72 17.11 1.43 -2.08
C LEU A 72 16.79 0.65 -0.80
N PHE A 73 17.82 0.14 -0.11
CA PHE A 73 17.66 -0.49 1.20
C PHE A 73 17.17 0.49 2.26
N LEU A 74 17.79 1.67 2.37
CA LEU A 74 17.34 2.72 3.29
C LEU A 74 15.92 3.20 2.96
N ALA A 75 15.59 3.29 1.68
CA ALA A 75 14.24 3.64 1.24
C ALA A 75 13.23 2.56 1.62
N ALA A 76 13.57 1.27 1.47
CA ALA A 76 12.71 0.17 1.91
C ALA A 76 12.44 0.23 3.43
N LEU A 77 13.47 0.49 4.24
CA LEU A 77 13.31 0.70 5.69
C LEU A 77 12.41 1.91 6.01
N ALA A 78 12.58 3.02 5.29
CA ALA A 78 11.75 4.21 5.46
C ALA A 78 10.28 3.94 5.06
N ILE A 79 10.04 3.18 3.99
CA ILE A 79 8.69 2.78 3.57
C ILE A 79 8.06 1.89 4.63
N GLN A 80 8.76 0.88 5.14
CA GLN A 80 8.23 0.01 6.20
C GLN A 80 7.89 0.82 7.47
N ALA A 81 8.78 1.74 7.87
CA ALA A 81 8.53 2.63 8.99
C ALA A 81 7.29 3.52 8.74
N MET A 82 7.13 4.05 7.53
CA MET A 82 5.92 4.79 7.14
C MET A 82 4.66 3.91 7.20
N LEU A 83 4.70 2.68 6.69
CA LEU A 83 3.55 1.76 6.73
C LEU A 83 3.13 1.40 8.17
N LEU A 84 4.11 1.23 9.07
CA LEU A 84 3.87 1.04 10.50
C LEU A 84 3.28 2.31 11.15
N LEU A 85 3.83 3.49 10.88
CA LEU A 85 3.30 4.77 11.37
C LEU A 85 1.88 5.04 10.88
N LEU A 86 1.59 4.68 9.63
CA LEU A 86 0.26 4.77 9.03
C LEU A 86 -0.69 3.66 9.52
N ARG A 87 -0.23 2.74 10.39
CA ARG A 87 -1.01 1.59 10.89
C ARG A 87 -1.56 0.71 9.77
N MET A 88 -0.82 0.61 8.68
CA MET A 88 -1.14 -0.27 7.56
C MET A 88 -0.55 -1.66 7.75
N GLU A 89 0.55 -1.73 8.50
CA GLU A 89 1.23 -2.95 8.91
C GLU A 89 1.27 -3.00 10.45
N THR A 90 1.30 -4.20 11.03
CA THR A 90 1.41 -4.41 12.48
C THR A 90 2.76 -5.03 12.80
N VAL A 91 3.42 -4.55 13.86
CA VAL A 91 4.68 -5.12 14.38
C VAL A 91 4.47 -6.53 14.96
N ARG A 92 3.22 -6.88 15.27
CA ARG A 92 2.87 -8.15 15.89
C ARG A 92 2.62 -9.20 14.82
N GLU A 93 3.54 -10.16 14.75
CA GLU A 93 3.33 -11.52 14.25
C GLU A 93 3.00 -12.46 15.43
#